data_AF-A0A4Y1Z646-F1
#
_entry.id   AF-A0A4Y1Z646-F1
#
_cell.length_a   1.000
_cell.length_b   1.000
_cell.length_c   1.000
_cell.angle_alpha   90.00
_cell.angle_beta   90.00
_cell.angle_gamma   90.00
#
_symmetry.space_group_name_H-M   'P 1'
#
loop_
_entity.id
_entity.type
_entity.pdbx_description
1 polymer ?
#
loop_
_entity_poly.entity_id
_entity_poly.type
_entity_poly.pdbx_seq_one_letter_code
_entity_poly.pdbx_strand_id
1 'polypeptide(L)' 'MEAALDDANVDRYASFLKKFSAETQFIVVTHRHGTMERSDVLYGVTMQESGVSRLVSVRLEDTEELLTVGS' A
#
# COMPACT_ATOMS: atom_id res chain seq x y z
N MET A 1 19.04 1.56 -5.63
CA MET A 1 18.85 1.35 -7.08
C MET A 1 17.40 0.96 -7.25
N GLU A 2 16.49 1.64 -7.97
CA GLU A 2 16.51 2.73 -8.96
C GLU A 2 15.17 3.48 -8.80
N ALA A 3 15.16 4.74 -8.32
CA ALA A 3 13.89 5.41 -7.92
C ALA A 3 13.43 6.52 -8.88
N ALA A 4 14.34 7.18 -9.60
CA ALA A 4 13.99 8.42 -10.32
C ALA A 4 13.15 8.22 -11.61
N LEU A 5 13.16 7.03 -12.21
CA LEU A 5 12.31 6.70 -13.38
C LEU A 5 11.01 6.00 -12.97
N ASP A 6 10.92 5.54 -11.72
CA ASP A 6 9.92 4.58 -11.27
C ASP A 6 8.72 5.26 -10.59
N ASP A 7 8.89 6.46 -10.05
CA ASP A 7 7.80 7.26 -9.47
C ASP A 7 6.73 7.61 -10.53
N ALA A 8 7.17 7.98 -11.74
CA ALA A 8 6.25 8.22 -12.86
C ALA A 8 5.49 6.95 -13.29
N ASN A 9 6.11 5.78 -13.16
CA ASN A 9 5.47 4.49 -13.45
C ASN A 9 4.49 4.09 -12.34
N VAL A 10 4.84 4.33 -11.07
CA VAL A 10 3.97 4.12 -9.90
C VAL A 10 2.73 4.99 -10.01
N ASP A 11 2.88 6.26 -10.40
CA ASP A 11 1.77 7.19 -10.62
C ASP A 11 0.86 6.74 -11.76
N ARG A 12 1.44 6.30 -12.89
CA ARG A 12 0.67 5.80 -14.03
C ARG A 12 -0.08 4.51 -13.67
N TYR A 13 0.57 3.61 -12.93
CA TYR A 13 -0.03 2.36 -12.45
C TYR A 13 -1.19 2.62 -11.50
N ALA A 14 -0.99 3.48 -10.49
CA ALA A 14 -2.02 3.84 -9.53
C ALA A 14 -3.21 4.56 -10.21
N SER A 15 -2.93 5.46 -11.15
CA SER A 15 -3.98 6.15 -11.92
C SER A 15 -4.79 5.19 -12.79
N PHE A 16 -4.13 4.20 -13.39
CA PHE A 16 -4.80 3.13 -14.12
C PHE A 16 -5.71 2.31 -13.19
N LEU A 17 -5.19 1.81 -12.08
CA LEU A 17 -5.97 1.06 -11.11
C LEU A 17 -7.19 1.84 -10.59
N LYS A 18 -7.01 3.13 -10.28
CA LYS A 18 -8.10 3.99 -9.81
C LYS A 18 -9.19 4.23 -10.87
N LYS A 19 -8.84 4.24 -12.15
CA LYS A 19 -9.82 4.33 -13.23
C LYS A 19 -10.67 3.06 -13.34
N PHE A 20 -10.06 1.89 -13.19
CA PHE A 20 -10.77 0.61 -13.29
C PHE A 20 -11.43 0.18 -11.97
N SER A 21 -11.03 0.76 -10.84
CA SER A 21 -11.58 0.41 -9.52
C SER A 21 -13.08 0.72 -9.37
N ALA A 22 -13.61 1.61 -10.21
CA ALA A 22 -15.03 1.93 -10.26
C ALA A 22 -15.91 0.74 -10.72
N GLU A 23 -15.34 -0.17 -11.52
CA GLU A 23 -16.07 -1.31 -12.11
C GLU A 23 -15.57 -2.65 -11.57
N THR A 24 -14.34 -2.71 -11.05
CA THR A 24 -13.70 -3.95 -10.60
C THR A 24 -12.92 -3.72 -9.30
N GLN A 25 -13.12 -4.57 -8.30
CA GLN A 25 -12.34 -4.49 -7.06
C GLN A 25 -10.93 -5.07 -7.26
N PHE A 26 -9.91 -4.25 -7.04
CA PHE A 26 -8.51 -4.67 -7.10
C PHE A 26 -7.95 -4.92 -5.70
N ILE A 27 -7.17 -6.01 -5.55
CA ILE A 27 -6.36 -6.29 -4.36
C ILE A 27 -4.90 -6.17 -4.78
N VAL A 28 -4.17 -5.24 -4.16
CA VAL A 28 -2.77 -4.96 -4.49
C VAL A 28 -1.92 -5.17 -3.25
N VAL A 29 -0.90 -6.02 -3.36
CA VAL A 29 0.10 -6.24 -2.31
C VAL A 29 1.36 -5.48 -2.72
N THR A 30 1.72 -4.45 -1.95
CA THR A 30 2.86 -3.58 -2.24
C THR A 30 3.57 -3.15 -0.96
N HIS A 31 4.87 -2.89 -1.06
CA HIS A 31 5.68 -2.25 -0.01
C HIS A 31 6.12 -0.83 -0.42
N ARG A 32 5.63 -0.30 -1.55
CA ARG A 32 6.04 1.01 -2.09
C ARG A 32 5.12 2.11 -1.61
N HIS A 33 5.70 3.13 -0.95
CA HIS A 33 4.97 4.27 -0.39
C HIS A 33 4.06 4.96 -1.41
N GLY A 34 4.58 5.32 -2.60
CA GLY A 34 3.78 6.01 -3.62
C GLY A 34 2.58 5.20 -4.15
N THR A 35 2.61 3.87 -4.07
CA THR A 35 1.45 3.04 -4.39
C THR A 35 0.47 2.98 -3.22
N MET A 36 0.97 2.93 -1.98
CA MET A 36 0.14 2.96 -0.76
C MET A 36 -0.64 4.29 -0.68
N GLU A 37 0.03 5.43 -0.91
CA GLU A 37 -0.59 6.76 -0.84
C GLU A 37 -1.77 6.98 -1.79
N ARG A 38 -1.80 6.24 -2.90
CA ARG A 38 -2.86 6.35 -3.91
C ARG A 38 -3.97 5.31 -3.74
N SER A 39 -3.92 4.49 -2.69
CA SER A 39 -4.94 3.48 -2.36
C SER A 39 -6.04 4.05 -1.47
N ASP A 40 -7.29 3.61 -1.67
CA ASP A 40 -8.43 4.11 -0.90
C ASP A 40 -8.53 3.44 0.50
N VAL A 41 -8.04 2.20 0.64
CA VAL A 41 -7.97 1.44 1.90
C VAL A 41 -6.68 0.63 1.94
N LEU A 42 -5.97 0.68 3.07
CA LEU A 42 -4.77 -0.11 3.30
C LEU A 42 -5.04 -1.20 4.36
N TYR A 43 -4.52 -2.41 4.11
CA TYR A 43 -4.51 -3.48 5.09
C TYR A 43 -3.06 -3.85 5.42
N GLY A 44 -2.62 -3.48 6.61
CA GLY A 44 -1.33 -3.89 7.15
C GLY A 44 -1.40 -5.34 7.62
N VAL A 45 -0.46 -6.17 7.19
CA VAL A 45 -0.29 -7.53 7.70
C VAL A 45 0.93 -7.52 8.61
N THR A 46 0.72 -7.86 9.88
CA THR A 46 1.79 -7.94 10.88
C THR A 46 1.95 -9.37 11.36
N MET A 47 3.14 -9.74 11.79
CA MET A 47 3.41 -11.01 12.47
C MET A 47 3.77 -10.71 13.92
N GLN A 48 2.79 -10.80 14.83
CA GLN A 48 3.01 -10.58 16.26
C GLN A 48 3.64 -11.80 16.94
N GLU A 49 3.32 -12.99 16.43
CA GLU A 49 3.87 -14.27 16.86
C GLU A 49 4.38 -15.04 15.64
N SER A 50 5.45 -15.84 15.82
CA SER A 50 6.06 -16.57 14.71
C SER A 50 5.04 -17.50 14.04
N GLY A 51 4.77 -17.25 12.76
CA GLY A 51 3.84 -18.05 11.96
C GLY A 51 2.36 -17.66 12.06
N VAL A 52 1.99 -16.68 12.90
CA VAL A 52 0.60 -16.19 12.99
C VAL A 52 0.54 -14.74 12.49
N SER A 53 -0.02 -14.56 11.29
CA SER A 53 -0.26 -13.23 10.73
C SER A 53 -1.57 -12.64 11.26
N ARG A 54 -1.53 -11.35 11.58
CA ARG A 54 -2.68 -10.55 12.01
C ARG A 54 -2.90 -9.40 11.05
N LEU A 55 -4.14 -9.23 10.61
CA LEU A 55 -4.55 -8.21 9.66
C LEU A 55 -5.04 -6.99 10.44
N VAL A 56 -4.51 -5.82 10.07
CA VAL A 56 -4.83 -4.52 10.65
C VAL A 56 -5.32 -3.63 9.51
N SER A 57 -6.53 -3.07 9.63
CA SER A 57 -7.03 -2.08 8.67
C SER A 57 -6.49 -0.72 9.06
N VAL A 58 -5.91 -0.02 8.10
CA VAL A 58 -5.26 1.27 8.28
C VAL A 58 -5.87 2.21 7.25
N ARG A 59 -6.42 3.34 7.71
CA ARG A 59 -6.76 4.43 6.79
C ARG A 59 -5.48 5.22 6.53
N LEU A 60 -5.32 5.72 5.31
CA LEU A 60 -4.06 6.36 4.91
C LEU A 60 -3.64 7.50 5.85
N GLU A 61 -4.62 8.21 6.42
CA GLU A 61 -4.47 9.22 7.47
C GLU A 61 -3.76 8.74 8.76
N ASP A 62 -3.76 7.43 9.04
CA ASP A 62 -3.17 6.81 10.24
C ASP A 62 -1.81 6.11 9.95
N THR A 63 -1.27 6.22 8.72
CA THR A 63 -0.16 5.36 8.24
C THR A 63 1.22 5.73 8.81
N GLU A 64 1.43 7.00 9.18
CA GLU A 64 2.72 7.50 9.71
C GLU A 64 3.16 6.74 10.98
N GLU A 65 2.22 6.23 11.78
CA GLU A 65 2.49 5.58 13.06
C GLU A 65 2.91 4.10 12.93
N LEU A 66 2.62 3.45 11.81
CA LEU A 66 2.94 2.02 11.59
C LEU A 66 4.30 1.80 10.93
N LEU A 67 4.80 2.79 10.18
CA LEU A 67 6.12 2.71 9.54
C LEU A 67 7.28 2.75 10.56
N THR A 68 7.03 3.25 11.77
CA THR A 68 8.04 3.39 12.84
C THR A 68 8.22 2.14 13.70
N VAL A 69 7.29 1.18 13.67
CA VAL A 69 7.35 -0.04 14.50
C VAL A 69 8.20 -1.15 13.84
N GLY A 70 8.58 -0.97 12.57
CA GLY A 70 9.33 -1.95 11.77
C GLY A 70 10.81 -1.66 11.57
N SER A 71 11.36 -0.60 12.16
CA SER A 71 12.79 -0.22 12.10
C SER A 71 13.52 -0.47 13.40
#